data_AF-A0A3D5WS06-F1
#
_entry.id   AF-A0A3D5WS06-F1
#
_cell.length_a   1.000
_cell.length_b   1.000
_cell.length_c   1.000
_cell.angle_alpha   90.00
_cell.angle_beta   90.00
_cell.angle_gamma   90.00
#
_symmetry.space_group_name_H-M   'P 1'
#
loop_
_entity.id
_entity.type
_entity.pdbx_description
1 polymer ?
#
loop_
_entity_poly.entity_id
_entity_poly.type
_entity_poly.pdbx_seq_one_letter_code
_entity_poly.pdbx_strand_id
1 'polypeptide(L)'
;MNKIDIKTRRTLLWAIFLSVGFPLGIAMTVIGFTKGQSFRAMGIVGIILIVMGFYGAPMVWIHFGQLKYFSRLNAQIVGDGIKSVKMLAEVHNRNPEVVANDVKTMVQKGYLDGYLVLDNERIIDKTTMRDKDYEMMEAERAGTLNLVHCPFCNAKFELINDVGVCPYCNSKITKEMLDKSVKAYNKSDK
;
A
#
# COMPACT_ATOMS: atom_id res chain seq x y z
N MET A 1 -15.15 -2.27 -10.22
CA MET A 1 -13.89 -2.83 -10.78
C MET A 1 -12.74 -2.04 -10.18
N ASN A 2 -11.85 -2.68 -9.44
CA ASN A 2 -10.73 -1.96 -8.81
C ASN A 2 -9.77 -1.44 -9.87
N LYS A 3 -9.08 -0.33 -9.58
CA LYS A 3 -8.10 0.30 -10.49
C LYS A 3 -7.06 -0.71 -10.98
N ILE A 4 -6.70 -1.68 -10.14
CA ILE A 4 -5.78 -2.78 -10.45
C ILE A 4 -6.34 -3.68 -11.55
N ASP A 5 -7.62 -4.05 -11.52
CA ASP A 5 -8.20 -5.00 -12.45
C ASP A 5 -8.29 -4.42 -13.87
N ILE A 6 -8.63 -3.13 -13.97
CA ILE A 6 -8.64 -2.39 -15.25
C ILE A 6 -7.24 -2.39 -15.86
N LYS A 7 -6.22 -2.05 -15.05
CA LYS A 7 -4.83 -2.02 -15.50
C LYS A 7 -4.33 -3.40 -15.89
N THR A 8 -4.67 -4.42 -15.11
CA THR A 8 -4.34 -5.83 -15.37
C THR A 8 -4.90 -6.28 -16.72
N ARG A 9 -6.18 -6.00 -17.00
CA ARG A 9 -6.83 -6.36 -18.28
C ARG A 9 -6.17 -5.65 -19.47
N ARG A 10 -5.84 -4.36 -19.32
CA ARG A 10 -5.17 -3.60 -20.39
C ARG A 10 -3.77 -4.14 -20.67
N THR A 11 -3.00 -4.44 -19.63
CA THR A 11 -1.66 -5.05 -19.79
C THR A 11 -1.74 -6.43 -20.43
N LEU A 12 -2.77 -7.23 -20.11
CA LEU A 12 -3.00 -8.54 -20.77
C LEU A 12 -3.27 -8.39 -22.27
N LEU A 13 -4.08 -7.41 -22.68
CA LEU A 13 -4.34 -7.16 -24.10
C LEU A 13 -3.05 -6.80 -24.86
N TRP A 14 -2.20 -5.95 -24.25
CA TRP A 14 -0.89 -5.63 -24.82
C TRP A 14 0.06 -6.83 -24.85
N ALA A 15 0.04 -7.68 -23.82
CA ALA A 15 0.86 -8.88 -23.77
C ALA A 15 0.51 -9.83 -24.92
N ILE A 16 -0.79 -10.08 -25.13
CA ILE A 16 -1.28 -10.93 -26.22
C ILE A 16 -0.95 -10.32 -27.57
N PHE A 17 -1.19 -9.01 -27.74
CA PHE A 17 -0.88 -8.31 -28.99
C PHE A 17 0.59 -8.44 -29.38
N LEU A 18 1.52 -8.23 -28.43
CA LEU A 18 2.95 -8.35 -28.69
C LEU A 18 3.38 -9.81 -28.93
N SER A 19 2.80 -10.77 -28.18
CA SER A 19 3.09 -12.19 -28.36
C SER A 19 2.63 -12.74 -29.71
N VAL A 20 1.44 -12.34 -30.19
CA VAL A 20 0.91 -12.73 -31.51
C VAL A 20 1.57 -11.91 -32.63
N GLY A 21 1.89 -10.65 -32.33
CA GLY A 21 2.59 -9.77 -33.24
C GLY A 21 3.99 -10.27 -33.61
N PHE A 22 4.69 -10.97 -32.71
CA PHE A 22 6.02 -11.49 -32.99
C PHE A 22 6.06 -12.50 -34.15
N PRO A 23 5.28 -13.62 -34.15
CA PRO A 23 5.21 -14.52 -35.32
C PRO A 23 4.70 -13.84 -36.59
N LEU A 24 3.73 -12.93 -36.47
CA LEU A 24 3.22 -12.15 -37.61
C LEU A 24 4.31 -11.26 -38.21
N GLY A 25 5.13 -10.61 -37.38
CA GLY A 25 6.25 -9.78 -37.81
C GLY A 25 7.28 -10.58 -38.62
N ILE A 26 7.56 -11.83 -38.22
CA ILE A 26 8.43 -12.74 -38.98
C ILE A 26 7.83 -13.02 -40.35
N ALA A 27 6.56 -13.42 -40.43
CA ALA A 27 5.90 -13.69 -41.70
C ALA A 27 5.86 -12.46 -42.61
N MET A 28 5.53 -11.28 -42.06
CA MET A 28 5.52 -10.01 -42.79
C MET A 28 6.90 -9.62 -43.32
N THR A 29 7.96 -9.88 -42.55
CA THR A 29 9.35 -9.62 -42.96
C THR A 29 9.73 -10.52 -44.13
N VAL A 30 9.47 -11.83 -44.03
CA VAL A 30 9.80 -12.79 -45.09
C VAL A 30 9.08 -12.42 -46.39
N ILE A 31 7.76 -12.19 -46.36
CA ILE A 31 6.97 -11.84 -47.55
C ILE A 31 7.37 -10.46 -48.09
N GLY A 32 7.63 -9.50 -47.19
CA GLY A 32 7.96 -8.12 -47.54
C GLY A 32 9.26 -7.97 -48.32
N PHE A 33 10.25 -8.81 -48.03
CA PHE A 33 11.55 -8.79 -48.73
C PHE A 33 11.66 -9.80 -49.89
N THR A 34 10.73 -10.76 -50.02
CA THR A 34 10.73 -11.72 -51.14
C THR A 34 9.85 -11.32 -52.33
N LYS A 35 8.75 -10.57 -52.14
CA LYS A 35 7.78 -10.27 -53.21
C LYS A 35 8.02 -8.96 -54.00
N GLY A 36 9.17 -8.30 -53.84
CA GLY A 36 9.57 -7.12 -54.64
C GLY A 36 9.42 -5.75 -53.95
N GLN A 37 9.78 -4.68 -54.65
CA GLN A 37 9.98 -3.33 -54.09
C GLN A 37 8.72 -2.73 -53.44
N SER A 38 7.52 -3.04 -53.94
CA SER A 38 6.25 -2.54 -53.41
C SER A 38 5.89 -3.08 -52.02
N PHE A 39 6.45 -4.24 -51.62
CA PHE A 39 6.18 -4.87 -50.31
C PHE A 39 7.26 -4.58 -49.27
N ARG A 40 8.31 -3.82 -49.61
CA ARG A 40 9.39 -3.45 -48.67
C ARG A 40 8.88 -2.73 -47.43
N ALA A 41 7.85 -1.88 -47.57
CA ALA A 41 7.21 -1.21 -46.45
C ALA A 41 6.63 -2.20 -45.43
N MET A 42 6.01 -3.29 -45.90
CA MET A 42 5.50 -4.37 -45.05
C MET A 42 6.63 -5.11 -44.33
N GLY A 43 7.77 -5.28 -44.98
CA GLY A 43 8.96 -5.88 -44.38
C GLY A 43 9.55 -5.03 -43.25
N ILE A 44 9.61 -3.70 -43.42
CA ILE A 44 10.07 -2.77 -42.38
C ILE A 44 9.14 -2.81 -41.16
N VAL A 45 7.82 -2.77 -41.38
CA VAL A 45 6.83 -2.92 -40.29
C VAL A 45 7.00 -4.25 -39.56
N GLY A 46 7.26 -5.34 -40.30
CA GLY A 46 7.55 -6.65 -39.74
C GLY A 46 8.75 -6.64 -38.78
N ILE A 47 9.86 -6.02 -39.18
CA ILE A 47 11.06 -5.89 -38.33
C ILE A 47 10.74 -5.14 -37.04
N ILE A 48 9.99 -4.03 -37.10
CA ILE A 48 9.60 -3.28 -35.90
C ILE A 48 8.77 -4.16 -34.96
N LEU A 49 7.84 -4.94 -35.51
CA LEU A 49 6.99 -5.87 -34.75
C LEU A 49 7.79 -7.02 -34.11
N ILE A 50 8.83 -7.52 -34.79
CA ILE A 50 9.75 -8.52 -34.23
C ILE A 50 10.51 -7.93 -33.03
N VAL A 51 11.11 -6.76 -33.18
CA VAL A 51 11.88 -6.12 -32.10
C VAL A 51 10.99 -5.80 -30.90
N MET A 52 9.82 -5.19 -31.15
CA MET A 52 8.84 -4.92 -30.09
C MET A 52 8.31 -6.21 -29.47
N GLY A 53 8.02 -7.24 -30.25
CA GLY A 53 7.52 -8.51 -29.75
C GLY A 53 8.56 -9.26 -28.90
N PHE A 54 9.82 -9.29 -29.33
CA PHE A 54 10.89 -10.02 -28.65
C PHE A 54 11.26 -9.40 -27.31
N TYR A 55 11.41 -8.07 -27.23
CA TYR A 55 11.79 -7.39 -25.99
C TYR A 55 10.59 -6.88 -25.18
N GLY A 56 9.53 -6.45 -25.87
CA GLY A 56 8.33 -5.91 -25.24
C GLY A 56 7.45 -6.99 -24.62
N ALA A 57 7.25 -8.14 -25.28
CA ALA A 57 6.37 -9.17 -24.72
C ALA A 57 6.85 -9.68 -23.35
N PRO A 58 8.13 -10.04 -23.12
CA PRO A 58 8.61 -10.46 -21.80
C PRO A 58 8.37 -9.41 -20.72
N MET A 59 8.67 -8.13 -21.00
CA MET A 59 8.46 -7.04 -20.06
C MET A 59 6.98 -6.86 -19.69
N VAL A 60 6.09 -6.90 -20.69
CA VAL A 60 4.65 -6.75 -20.45
C VAL A 60 4.08 -7.96 -19.70
N TRP A 61 4.58 -9.17 -19.95
CA TRP A 61 4.19 -10.37 -19.20
C TRP A 61 4.65 -10.32 -17.73
N ILE A 62 5.87 -9.87 -17.46
CA ILE A 62 6.36 -9.66 -16.09
C ILE A 62 5.46 -8.64 -15.36
N HIS A 63 5.16 -7.52 -16.02
CA HIS A 63 4.30 -6.49 -15.45
C HIS A 63 2.86 -6.99 -15.21
N PHE A 64 2.32 -7.79 -16.13
CA PHE A 64 1.03 -8.43 -15.97
C PHE A 64 1.01 -9.37 -14.75
N GLY A 65 2.05 -10.21 -14.59
CA GLY A 65 2.19 -11.09 -13.45
C GLY A 65 2.21 -10.33 -12.12
N GLN A 66 2.95 -9.22 -12.04
CA GLN A 66 2.97 -8.35 -10.87
C GLN A 66 1.59 -7.74 -10.55
N LEU A 67 0.88 -7.22 -11.56
CA LEU A 67 -0.45 -6.66 -11.36
C LEU A 67 -1.47 -7.72 -10.91
N LYS A 68 -1.38 -8.93 -11.47
CA LYS A 68 -2.24 -10.06 -11.07
C LYS A 68 -1.97 -10.49 -9.64
N TYR A 69 -0.69 -10.50 -9.23
CA TYR A 69 -0.31 -10.71 -7.84
C TYR A 69 -0.92 -9.65 -6.91
N PHE A 70 -0.79 -8.35 -7.23
CA PHE A 70 -1.41 -7.29 -6.43
C PHE A 70 -2.94 -7.37 -6.39
N SER A 71 -3.60 -7.75 -7.49
CA SER A 71 -5.05 -7.98 -7.51
C SER A 71 -5.45 -9.11 -6.54
N ARG A 72 -4.67 -10.20 -6.50
CA ARG A 72 -4.90 -11.32 -5.56
C ARG A 72 -4.64 -10.91 -4.11
N LEU A 73 -3.56 -10.16 -3.85
CA LEU A 73 -3.25 -9.63 -2.52
C LEU A 73 -4.38 -8.71 -2.02
N ASN A 74 -4.88 -7.83 -2.88
CA ASN A 74 -6.01 -6.97 -2.58
C ASN A 74 -7.28 -7.77 -2.26
N ALA A 75 -7.58 -8.81 -3.04
CA ALA A 75 -8.73 -9.68 -2.80
C ALA A 75 -8.64 -10.38 -1.43
N GLN A 76 -7.45 -10.78 -0.98
CA GLN A 76 -7.25 -11.40 0.33
C GLN A 76 -7.35 -10.40 1.50
N ILE A 77 -6.83 -9.19 1.31
CA ILE A 77 -6.91 -8.15 2.36
C ILE A 77 -8.34 -7.65 2.53
N VAL A 78 -9.02 -7.33 1.42
CA VAL A 78 -10.36 -6.70 1.44
C VAL A 78 -11.47 -7.74 1.47
N GLY A 79 -11.35 -8.83 0.70
CA GLY A 79 -12.37 -9.88 0.60
C GLY A 79 -12.28 -10.88 1.75
N ASP A 80 -11.09 -11.46 1.97
CA ASP A 80 -10.89 -12.47 3.02
C ASP A 80 -10.60 -11.84 4.39
N GLY A 81 -10.37 -10.52 4.46
CA GLY A 81 -10.14 -9.78 5.71
C GLY A 81 -8.80 -10.06 6.38
N ILE A 82 -7.80 -10.57 5.65
CA ILE A 82 -6.50 -10.94 6.23
C ILE A 82 -5.69 -9.67 6.55
N LYS A 83 -5.57 -9.36 7.85
CA LYS A 83 -4.85 -8.19 8.38
C LYS A 83 -3.43 -8.47 8.85
N SER A 84 -2.96 -9.72 8.80
CA SER A 84 -1.61 -10.11 9.21
C SER A 84 -0.69 -10.26 8.00
N VAL A 85 0.41 -9.51 7.97
CA VAL A 85 1.42 -9.59 6.90
C VAL A 85 2.11 -10.96 6.93
N LYS A 86 2.34 -11.54 8.12
CA LYS A 86 2.95 -12.87 8.25
C LYS A 86 2.09 -13.96 7.60
N MET A 87 0.77 -13.90 7.83
CA MET A 87 -0.17 -14.86 7.22
C MET A 87 -0.18 -14.70 5.69
N LEU A 88 -0.19 -13.46 5.18
CA LEU A 88 -0.08 -13.20 3.74
C LEU A 88 1.24 -13.74 3.17
N ALA A 89 2.34 -13.54 3.89
CA ALA A 89 3.66 -14.03 3.50
C ALA A 89 3.72 -15.57 3.40
N GLU A 90 3.11 -16.27 4.35
CA GLU A 90 2.98 -17.73 4.34
C GLU A 90 2.14 -18.22 3.15
N VAL A 91 0.98 -17.59 2.89
CA VAL A 91 0.11 -17.95 1.75
C VAL A 91 0.79 -17.74 0.39
N HIS A 92 1.61 -16.70 0.26
CA HIS A 92 2.32 -16.39 -0.98
C HIS A 92 3.73 -17.00 -1.05
N ASN A 93 4.16 -17.74 -0.03
CA ASN A 93 5.51 -18.28 0.12
C ASN A 93 6.60 -17.22 -0.14
N ARG A 94 6.47 -16.06 0.51
CA ARG A 94 7.38 -14.91 0.37
C ARG A 94 7.88 -14.44 1.72
N ASN A 95 8.95 -13.66 1.71
CA ASN A 95 9.45 -13.00 2.92
C ASN A 95 8.42 -11.94 3.40
N PRO A 96 8.05 -11.92 4.69
CA PRO A 96 7.18 -10.91 5.28
C PRO A 96 7.58 -9.46 4.97
N GLU A 97 8.87 -9.14 4.93
CA GLU A 97 9.35 -7.79 4.62
C GLU A 97 9.01 -7.38 3.18
N VAL A 98 9.12 -8.33 2.24
CA VAL A 98 8.78 -8.09 0.83
C VAL A 98 7.28 -7.88 0.70
N VAL A 99 6.47 -8.68 1.38
CA VAL A 99 5.01 -8.52 1.37
C VAL A 99 4.58 -7.20 2.00
N ALA A 100 5.20 -6.79 3.11
CA ALA A 100 4.94 -5.48 3.71
C ALA A 100 5.24 -4.34 2.73
N ASN A 101 6.37 -4.41 2.03
CA ASN A 101 6.75 -3.42 1.02
C ASN A 101 5.83 -3.45 -0.21
N ASP A 102 5.37 -4.62 -0.63
CA ASP A 102 4.37 -4.78 -1.69
C ASP A 102 3.05 -4.12 -1.30
N VAL A 103 2.56 -4.34 -0.08
CA VAL A 103 1.33 -3.70 0.44
C VAL A 103 1.51 -2.18 0.52
N LYS A 104 2.64 -1.69 1.04
CA LYS A 104 2.93 -0.24 1.05
C LYS A 104 2.93 0.34 -0.37
N THR A 105 3.51 -0.38 -1.33
CA THR A 105 3.51 0.02 -2.74
C THR A 105 2.09 0.06 -3.31
N MET A 106 1.22 -0.87 -2.91
CA MET A 106 -0.19 -0.87 -3.30
C MET A 106 -0.94 0.33 -2.71
N VAL A 107 -0.69 0.67 -1.44
CA VAL A 107 -1.26 1.88 -0.81
C VAL A 107 -0.79 3.14 -1.54
N GLN A 108 0.52 3.28 -1.79
CA GLN A 108 1.10 4.43 -2.50
C GLN A 108 0.54 4.59 -3.93
N LYS A 109 0.29 3.48 -4.63
CA LYS A 109 -0.28 3.50 -5.99
C LYS A 109 -1.80 3.68 -6.02
N GLY A 110 -2.46 3.80 -4.86
CA GLY A 110 -3.92 3.89 -4.74
C GLY A 110 -4.62 2.62 -5.22
N TYR A 111 -3.94 1.48 -5.09
CA TYR A 111 -4.47 0.15 -5.40
C TYR A 111 -5.20 -0.44 -4.19
N LEU A 112 -4.78 -0.06 -3.00
CA LEU A 112 -5.38 -0.41 -1.72
C LEU A 112 -5.71 0.89 -0.97
N ASP A 113 -6.90 1.42 -1.22
CA ASP A 113 -7.35 2.70 -0.67
C ASP A 113 -7.91 2.48 0.75
N GLY A 114 -7.54 3.34 1.70
CA GLY A 114 -8.04 3.27 3.08
C GLY A 114 -7.31 2.29 3.99
N TYR A 115 -6.17 1.74 3.60
CA TYR A 115 -5.37 0.84 4.44
C TYR A 115 -3.99 1.41 4.75
N LEU A 116 -3.41 0.99 5.88
CA LEU A 116 -2.04 1.33 6.28
C LEU A 116 -1.34 0.10 6.87
N VAL A 117 -0.05 -0.04 6.59
CA VAL A 117 0.79 -1.10 7.16
C VAL A 117 1.52 -0.55 8.38
N LEU A 118 1.31 -1.16 9.55
CA LEU A 118 2.04 -0.86 10.77
C LEU A 118 3.11 -1.91 11.02
N ASP A 119 4.31 -1.42 11.36
CA ASP A 119 5.47 -2.23 11.77
C ASP A 119 5.87 -3.34 10.80
N ASN A 120 5.42 -3.28 9.53
CA ASN A 120 5.52 -4.38 8.57
C ASN A 120 4.82 -5.68 8.99
N GLU A 121 3.99 -5.66 10.03
CA GLU A 121 3.36 -6.85 10.60
C GLU A 121 1.84 -6.85 10.44
N ARG A 122 1.19 -5.70 10.57
CA ARG A 122 -0.27 -5.58 10.58
C ARG A 122 -0.76 -4.57 9.55
N ILE A 123 -1.87 -4.91 8.90
CA ILE A 123 -2.58 -4.07 7.95
C ILE A 123 -3.84 -3.57 8.65
N ILE A 124 -3.95 -2.26 8.80
CA ILE A 124 -5.08 -1.61 9.44
C ILE A 124 -5.96 -0.95 8.38
N ASP A 125 -7.26 -1.13 8.55
CA ASP A 125 -8.29 -0.49 7.76
C ASP A 125 -8.66 0.84 8.42
N LYS A 126 -8.29 1.95 7.79
CA LYS A 126 -8.62 3.31 8.26
C LYS A 126 -10.10 3.61 8.12
N THR A 127 -10.83 2.95 7.23
CA THR A 127 -12.26 3.25 7.01
C THR A 127 -13.12 2.77 8.18
N THR A 128 -12.65 1.79 8.95
CA THR A 128 -13.35 1.24 10.11
C THR A 128 -12.91 1.85 11.44
N MET A 129 -11.87 2.68 11.45
CA MET A 129 -11.38 3.35 12.66
C MET A 129 -11.94 4.76 12.77
N ARG A 130 -12.28 5.19 13.99
CA ARG A 130 -12.55 6.60 14.27
C ARG A 130 -11.20 7.33 14.35
N ASP A 131 -11.13 8.59 13.91
CA ASP A 131 -9.89 9.37 13.91
C ASP A 131 -9.15 9.36 15.26
N LYS A 132 -9.91 9.37 16.37
CA LYS A 132 -9.39 9.27 17.74
C LYS A 132 -8.66 7.96 18.04
N ASP A 133 -9.17 6.84 17.55
CA ASP A 133 -8.57 5.52 17.80
C ASP A 133 -7.23 5.39 17.05
N TYR A 134 -7.11 6.08 15.90
CA TYR A 134 -5.87 6.19 15.14
C TYR A 134 -4.83 7.10 15.84
N GLU A 135 -5.24 8.28 16.33
CA GLU A 135 -4.36 9.18 17.10
C GLU A 135 -3.84 8.52 18.38
N MET A 136 -4.67 7.75 19.09
CA MET A 136 -4.27 7.01 20.29
C MET A 136 -3.19 5.97 19.97
N MET A 137 -3.37 5.20 18.90
CA MET A 137 -2.42 4.16 18.49
C MET A 137 -1.09 4.75 17.97
N GLU A 138 -1.15 5.89 17.28
CA GLU A 138 0.05 6.61 16.84
C GLU A 138 0.80 7.25 18.03
N ALA A 139 0.07 7.74 19.04
CA ALA A 139 0.64 8.29 20.28
C ALA A 139 1.26 7.23 21.20
N GLU A 140 0.63 6.06 21.33
CA GLU A 140 1.18 4.92 22.08
C GLU A 140 2.54 4.51 21.52
N ARG A 141 2.64 4.48 20.18
CA ARG A 141 3.88 4.13 19.48
C ARG A 141 4.94 5.24 19.50
N ALA A 142 4.53 6.50 19.44
CA ALA A 142 5.43 7.64 19.60
C ALA A 142 5.97 7.76 21.04
N GLY A 143 5.47 6.96 21.99
CA GLY A 143 5.78 7.08 23.41
C GLY A 143 5.25 8.38 24.02
N THR A 144 4.31 9.04 23.34
CA THR A 144 3.69 10.29 23.78
C THR A 144 2.35 10.07 24.48
N LEU A 145 1.96 8.81 24.65
CA LEU A 145 0.80 8.41 25.43
C LEU A 145 1.17 8.33 26.92
N ASN A 146 0.72 9.31 27.69
CA ASN A 146 0.99 9.41 29.12
C ASN A 146 -0.29 9.19 29.92
N LEU A 147 -0.31 8.17 30.77
CA LEU A 147 -1.39 7.95 31.74
C LEU A 147 -1.23 8.92 32.90
N VAL A 148 -2.18 9.83 33.07
CA VAL A 148 -2.09 10.91 34.06
C VAL A 148 -3.35 11.04 34.90
N HIS A 149 -3.20 11.69 36.04
CA HIS A 149 -4.30 12.12 36.88
C HIS A 149 -4.64 13.57 36.61
N CYS A 150 -5.92 13.88 36.41
CA CYS A 150 -6.36 15.26 36.24
C CYS A 150 -6.15 16.06 37.54
N PRO A 151 -5.47 17.21 37.54
CA PRO A 151 -5.27 18.02 38.75
C PRO A 151 -6.57 18.66 39.29
N PHE A 152 -7.63 18.74 38.50
CA PHE A 152 -8.89 19.39 38.90
C PHE A 152 -9.94 18.41 39.45
N CYS A 153 -10.02 17.19 38.91
CA CYS A 153 -11.03 16.20 39.31
C CYS A 153 -10.45 14.84 39.72
N ASN A 154 -9.11 14.71 39.71
CA ASN A 154 -8.35 13.51 40.06
C ASN A 154 -8.62 12.26 39.22
N ALA A 155 -9.45 12.36 38.17
CA ALA A 155 -9.74 11.25 37.29
C ALA A 155 -8.50 10.81 36.49
N LYS A 156 -8.34 9.50 36.31
CA LYS A 156 -7.30 8.90 35.45
C LYS A 156 -7.75 8.99 33.99
N PHE A 157 -6.87 9.50 33.12
CA PHE A 157 -7.10 9.52 31.69
C PHE A 157 -5.76 9.58 30.93
N GLU A 158 -5.80 9.28 29.64
CA GLU A 158 -4.63 9.27 28.77
C GLU A 158 -4.45 10.63 28.09
N LEU A 159 -3.22 11.14 28.12
CA LEU A 159 -2.78 12.30 27.36
C LEU A 159 -2.07 11.84 26.09
N ILE A 160 -2.45 12.43 24.96
CA ILE A 160 -1.80 12.24 23.66
C ILE A 160 -0.97 13.49 23.38
N ASN A 161 0.33 13.34 23.07
CA ASN A 161 1.22 14.48 22.76
C ASN A 161 1.25 15.56 23.85
N ASP A 162 1.19 15.15 25.12
CA ASP A 162 1.33 16.03 26.29
C ASP A 162 0.24 17.13 26.43
N VAL A 163 -0.85 17.04 25.65
CA VAL A 163 -2.00 17.96 25.68
C VAL A 163 -3.30 17.16 25.53
N GLY A 164 -4.30 17.41 26.36
CA GLY A 164 -5.60 16.74 26.24
C GLY A 164 -6.70 17.35 27.08
N VAL A 165 -7.94 16.99 26.76
CA VAL A 165 -9.13 17.43 27.50
C VAL A 165 -9.56 16.29 28.41
N CYS A 166 -9.68 16.57 29.71
CA CYS A 166 -10.16 15.58 30.66
C CYS A 166 -11.62 15.21 30.33
N PRO A 167 -11.95 13.92 30.13
CA PRO A 167 -13.31 13.53 29.73
C PRO A 167 -14.35 13.70 30.84
N TYR A 168 -13.93 13.89 32.10
CA TYR A 168 -14.81 13.98 33.25
C TYR A 168 -15.17 15.42 33.65
N CYS A 169 -14.20 16.32 33.64
CA CYS A 169 -14.40 17.72 34.05
C CYS A 169 -14.19 18.73 32.91
N ASN A 170 -13.89 18.24 31.70
CA ASN A 170 -13.72 19.04 30.49
C ASN A 170 -12.61 20.10 30.56
N SER A 171 -11.71 20.01 31.55
CA SER A 171 -10.55 20.89 31.68
C SER A 171 -9.50 20.53 30.62
N LYS A 172 -8.93 21.55 29.96
CA LYS A 172 -7.72 21.39 29.13
C LYS A 172 -6.51 21.19 30.03
N ILE A 173 -5.82 20.08 29.87
CA ILE A 173 -4.64 19.70 30.63
C ILE A 173 -3.43 19.70 29.69
N THR A 174 -2.33 20.31 30.14
CA THR A 174 -1.02 20.23 29.51
C THR A 174 -0.02 19.62 30.49
N LYS A 175 1.08 19.06 29.98
CA LYS A 175 2.18 18.52 30.81
C LYS A 175 2.75 19.51 31.82
N GLU A 176 2.87 20.78 31.44
CA GLU A 176 3.33 21.83 32.37
C GLU A 176 2.40 22.00 33.59
N MET A 177 1.09 21.80 33.42
CA MET A 177 0.11 21.90 34.51
C MET A 177 0.24 20.71 35.48
N LEU A 178 0.53 19.52 34.94
CA LEU A 178 0.82 18.33 35.73
C LEU A 178 2.10 18.51 36.54
N ASP A 179 3.19 18.95 35.91
CA ASP A 179 4.46 19.19 36.59
C ASP A 179 4.33 20.23 37.71
N LYS A 180 3.52 21.27 37.51
CA LYS A 180 3.20 22.27 38.54
C LYS A 180 2.40 21.66 39.70
N SER A 181 1.42 20.81 39.43
CA SER A 181 0.64 20.14 40.49
C SER A 181 1.49 19.21 41.35
N VAL A 182 2.39 18.42 40.74
CA VAL A 182 3.32 17.54 41.47
C VAL A 182 4.28 18.35 42.35
N LYS A 183 4.82 19.46 41.83
CA LYS A 183 5.66 20.37 42.61
C LYS A 183 4.91 21.04 43.76
N ALA A 184 3.64 21.38 43.58
CA ALA A 184 2.81 21.98 44.64
C ALA A 184 2.56 20.98 45.77
N TYR A 185 2.24 19.72 45.46
CA TYR A 185 2.04 18.65 46.44
C TYR A 185 3.31 18.38 47.26
N ASN A 186 4.46 18.25 46.59
CA ASN A 186 5.74 17.99 47.28
C ASN A 186 6.25 19.18 48.11
N LYS A 187 5.67 20.38 47.94
CA LYS A 187 6.02 21.59 48.71
C LYS A 187 5.14 21.79 49.94
N SER A 188 3.96 21.15 50.01
CA SER A 188 3.11 21.19 51.21
C SER A 188 3.50 20.21 52.31
N ASP A 189 4.34 19.21 52.00
CA ASP A 189 4.87 18.22 52.95
C ASP A 189 6.20 18.64 53.62
N LYS A 190 6.60 19.91 53.49
CA LYS A 190 7.72 20.53 54.22
C LYS A 190 7.24 21.70 55.06
#